data_AF-A0A9Q4CUX7-F1
#
_entry.id   AF-A0A9Q4CUX7-F1
#
_cell.length_a   1.000
_cell.length_b   1.000
_cell.length_c   1.000
_cell.angle_alpha   90.00
_cell.angle_beta   90.00
_cell.angle_gamma   90.00
#
_symmetry.space_group_name_H-M   'P 1'
#
loop_
_entity.id
_entity.type
_entity.pdbx_description
1 polymer ?
#
loop_
_entity_poly.entity_id
_entity_poly.type
_entity_poly.pdbx_seq_one_letter_code
_entity_poly.pdbx_strand_id
1 'polypeptide(L)'
;MSTEEHHTTLSELGFHFRDEDLSIINAYVGEWSVTNPEHPANNYWVVDTDGKGHPVSGHGSPAQVLDEGQRRGWQVAYVAPYGHYVEGKEDAIPLHQWILEGRRKNKKGMH
;
A
#
# COMPACT_ATOMS: atom_id res chain seq x y z
N MET A 1 21.59 -0.12 0.89
CA MET A 1 20.83 -1.12 0.12
C MET A 1 19.36 -0.75 0.19
N SER A 2 18.56 -1.28 -0.74
CA SER A 2 17.12 -1.57 -0.53
C SER A 2 16.05 -0.52 -0.91
N THR A 3 16.26 0.39 -1.88
CA THR A 3 15.10 1.11 -2.46
C THR A 3 14.30 0.26 -3.44
N GLU A 4 15.01 -0.53 -4.25
CA GLU A 4 14.40 -1.46 -5.20
C GLU A 4 13.87 -2.71 -4.50
N GLU A 5 14.49 -3.13 -3.40
CA GLU A 5 14.19 -4.38 -2.72
C GLU A 5 12.83 -4.32 -1.99
N HIS A 6 12.53 -3.30 -1.18
CA HIS A 6 11.20 -3.19 -0.57
C HIS A 6 10.06 -3.05 -1.59
N HIS A 7 10.27 -2.28 -2.66
CA HIS A 7 9.28 -2.17 -3.75
C HIS A 7 9.09 -3.51 -4.47
N THR A 8 10.17 -4.27 -4.69
CA THR A 8 10.11 -5.61 -5.27
C THR A 8 9.34 -6.55 -4.35
N THR A 9 9.66 -6.59 -3.04
CA THR A 9 8.94 -7.43 -2.07
C THR A 9 7.44 -7.11 -2.04
N LEU A 10 7.05 -5.84 -2.01
CA LEU A 10 5.62 -5.47 -2.01
C LEU A 10 4.91 -5.83 -3.32
N SER A 11 5.61 -5.69 -4.45
CA SER A 11 5.08 -6.10 -5.76
C SER A 11 4.92 -7.62 -5.85
N GLU A 12 5.87 -8.39 -5.33
CA GLU A 12 5.79 -9.85 -5.21
C GLU A 12 4.62 -10.30 -4.31
N LEU A 13 4.29 -9.51 -3.29
CA LEU A 13 3.10 -9.69 -2.45
C LEU A 13 1.80 -9.24 -3.14
N GLY A 14 1.86 -8.65 -4.34
CA GLY A 14 0.70 -8.22 -5.13
C GLY A 14 0.17 -6.82 -4.79
N PHE A 15 0.96 -5.99 -4.09
CA PHE A 15 0.57 -4.64 -3.68
C PHE A 15 1.17 -3.59 -4.61
N HIS A 16 0.45 -2.49 -4.77
CA HIS A 16 0.87 -1.37 -5.61
C HIS A 16 0.59 -0.05 -4.90
N PHE A 17 1.51 0.90 -4.98
CA PHE A 17 1.41 2.19 -4.29
C PHE A 17 1.92 3.31 -5.19
N ARG A 18 1.83 4.54 -4.72
CA ARG A 18 2.23 5.71 -5.50
C ARG A 18 3.74 5.87 -5.42
N ASP A 19 4.39 6.16 -6.54
CA ASP A 19 5.85 6.35 -6.59
C ASP A 19 6.35 7.41 -5.57
N GLU A 20 5.54 8.44 -5.29
CA GLU A 20 5.86 9.46 -4.28
C GLU A 20 5.98 8.91 -2.85
N ASP A 21 5.32 7.79 -2.55
CA ASP A 21 5.39 7.13 -1.24
C ASP A 21 6.61 6.20 -1.13
N LEU A 22 7.37 5.95 -2.20
CA LEU A 22 8.50 5.02 -2.21
C LEU A 22 9.56 5.37 -1.15
N SER A 23 9.87 6.66 -0.99
CA SER A 23 10.82 7.11 0.04
C SER A 23 10.35 6.82 1.47
N ILE A 24 9.03 6.83 1.70
CA ILE A 24 8.44 6.51 3.00
C ILE A 24 8.54 5.01 3.24
N ILE A 25 8.21 4.19 2.23
CA ILE A 25 8.31 2.73 2.33
C ILE A 25 9.74 2.29 2.64
N ASN A 26 10.72 2.87 1.96
CA ASN A 26 12.13 2.53 2.14
C ASN A 26 12.73 3.00 3.47
N ALA A 27 12.03 3.85 4.22
CA ALA A 27 12.44 4.24 5.55
C ALA A 27 12.09 3.18 6.62
N TYR A 28 11.28 2.18 6.27
CA TYR A 28 10.92 1.10 7.18
C TYR A 28 12.11 0.16 7.39
N VAL A 29 12.43 -0.13 8.66
CA VAL A 29 13.53 -1.03 9.03
C VAL A 29 12.92 -2.36 9.48
N GLY A 30 12.68 -3.25 8.51
CA GLY A 30 12.06 -4.56 8.73
C GLY A 30 11.58 -5.21 7.43
N GLU A 31 10.92 -6.36 7.54
CA GLU A 31 10.28 -7.05 6.41
C GLU A 31 8.77 -6.82 6.39
N TRP A 32 8.18 -6.71 5.21
CA TRP A 32 6.73 -6.67 5.02
C TRP A 32 6.16 -8.07 4.87
N SER A 33 4.93 -8.28 5.35
CA SER A 33 4.20 -9.54 5.24
C SER A 33 2.72 -9.30 4.95
N VAL A 34 2.01 -10.35 4.51
CA VAL A 34 0.58 -10.28 4.19
C VAL A 34 -0.27 -10.99 5.22
N THR A 35 -1.44 -10.41 5.50
CA THR A 35 -2.49 -11.06 6.28
C THR A 35 -3.29 -12.01 5.37
N ASN A 36 -3.67 -13.18 5.91
CA ASN A 36 -4.54 -14.18 5.26
C ASN A 36 -4.09 -14.66 3.85
N PRO A 37 -2.92 -15.30 3.73
CA PRO A 37 -2.33 -15.69 2.43
C PRO A 37 -3.11 -16.76 1.63
N GLU A 38 -4.17 -17.36 2.19
CA GLU A 38 -4.84 -18.53 1.63
C GLU A 38 -5.95 -18.21 0.60
N HIS A 39 -6.28 -16.94 0.37
CA HIS A 39 -7.37 -16.57 -0.53
C HIS A 39 -6.87 -16.22 -1.95
N PRO A 40 -7.38 -16.87 -3.01
CA PRO A 40 -6.99 -16.54 -4.38
C PRO A 40 -7.50 -15.15 -4.75
N ALA A 41 -6.58 -14.21 -4.91
CA ALA A 41 -6.91 -12.83 -5.25
C ALA A 41 -7.07 -12.66 -6.76
N ASN A 42 -8.27 -12.88 -7.26
CA ASN A 42 -8.63 -12.58 -8.65
C ASN A 42 -9.07 -11.12 -8.85
N ASN A 43 -9.16 -10.33 -7.77
CA ASN A 43 -9.62 -8.95 -7.77
C ASN A 43 -8.73 -8.08 -6.87
N TYR A 44 -8.79 -6.77 -7.08
CA TYR A 44 -8.09 -5.77 -6.26
C TYR A 44 -9.07 -4.85 -5.54
N TRP A 45 -8.62 -4.25 -4.44
CA TRP A 45 -9.28 -3.13 -3.78
C TRP A 45 -8.30 -1.99 -3.52
N VAL A 46 -8.83 -0.81 -3.27
CA VAL A 46 -8.04 0.35 -2.83
C VAL A 46 -8.10 0.40 -1.31
N VAL A 47 -6.95 0.35 -0.65
CA VAL A 47 -6.86 0.59 0.80
C VAL A 47 -6.58 2.07 1.02
N ASP A 48 -7.46 2.74 1.76
CA ASP A 48 -7.27 4.14 2.14
C ASP A 48 -6.36 4.28 3.38
N THR A 49 -6.03 5.53 3.72
CA THR A 49 -5.19 5.84 4.88
C THR A 49 -5.85 5.54 6.24
N ASP A 50 -7.15 5.26 6.27
CA ASP A 50 -7.87 4.80 7.47
C ASP A 50 -7.84 3.27 7.58
N GLY A 51 -7.21 2.58 6.62
CA GLY A 51 -7.10 1.12 6.57
C GLY A 51 -8.31 0.43 5.98
N LYS A 52 -9.27 1.18 5.41
CA LYS A 52 -10.46 0.61 4.80
C LYS A 52 -10.19 0.22 3.36
N GLY A 53 -10.49 -1.04 3.03
CA GLY A 53 -10.51 -1.54 1.66
C GLY A 53 -11.81 -1.17 0.93
N HIS A 54 -11.67 -0.54 -0.24
CA HIS A 54 -12.77 -0.17 -1.13
C HIS A 54 -12.72 -1.03 -2.39
N PRO A 55 -13.70 -1.92 -2.61
CA PRO A 55 -13.73 -2.75 -3.80
C PRO A 55 -13.89 -1.88 -5.04
N VAL A 56 -13.06 -2.14 -6.06
CA VAL A 56 -13.21 -1.53 -7.38
C VAL A 56 -13.63 -2.63 -8.35
N SER A 57 -14.83 -2.48 -8.92
CA SER A 57 -15.39 -3.43 -9.87
C SER A 57 -14.65 -3.41 -11.20
N GLY A 58 -14.27 -4.58 -11.73
CA GLY A 58 -13.69 -4.75 -13.06
C GLY A 58 -12.32 -5.45 -13.05
N HIS A 59 -11.76 -5.68 -14.25
CA HIS A 59 -10.43 -6.31 -14.43
C HIS A 59 -9.36 -5.25 -14.72
N GLY A 60 -9.26 -4.24 -13.85
CA GLY A 60 -8.21 -3.23 -13.94
C GLY A 60 -6.87 -3.76 -13.44
N SER A 61 -5.77 -3.31 -14.04
CA SER A 61 -4.45 -3.48 -13.43
C SER A 61 -4.37 -2.72 -12.10
N PRO A 62 -3.46 -3.05 -11.18
CA PRO A 62 -3.32 -2.34 -9.91
C PRO A 62 -3.15 -0.82 -10.07
N ALA A 63 -2.45 -0.37 -11.11
CA ALA A 63 -2.32 1.05 -11.44
C ALA A 63 -3.67 1.69 -11.81
N GLN A 64 -4.48 1.03 -12.64
CA GLN A 64 -5.81 1.53 -13.00
C GLN A 64 -6.75 1.60 -11.79
N VAL A 65 -6.63 0.64 -10.86
CA VAL A 65 -7.39 0.62 -9.61
C VAL A 65 -6.97 1.78 -8.69
N LEU A 66 -5.67 2.08 -8.65
CA LEU A 66 -5.12 3.21 -7.90
C LEU A 66 -5.65 4.54 -8.44
N ASP A 67 -5.62 4.72 -9.76
CA ASP A 67 -6.15 5.91 -10.44
C ASP A 67 -7.66 6.10 -10.21
N GLU A 68 -8.43 5.00 -10.23
CA GLU A 68 -9.86 5.04 -9.91
C GLU A 68 -10.09 5.50 -8.47
N GLY A 69 -9.32 5.01 -7.51
CA GLY A 69 -9.41 5.45 -6.11
C GLY A 69 -9.13 6.94 -5.94
N GLN A 70 -8.15 7.46 -6.66
CA GLN A 70 -7.85 8.90 -6.68
C GLN A 70 -8.97 9.71 -7.32
N ARG A 71 -9.52 9.26 -8.46
CA ARG A 71 -10.65 9.93 -9.13
C ARG A 71 -11.92 9.98 -8.28
N ARG A 72 -12.12 9.00 -7.40
CA ARG A 72 -13.21 8.97 -6.41
C ARG A 72 -12.98 9.88 -5.19
N GLY A 73 -11.79 10.49 -5.08
CA GLY A 73 -11.43 11.37 -3.98
C GLY A 73 -11.05 10.63 -2.69
N TRP A 74 -10.74 9.34 -2.76
CA TRP A 74 -10.25 8.59 -1.59
C TRP A 74 -8.82 9.01 -1.25
N GLN A 75 -8.50 9.04 0.05
CA GLN A 75 -7.11 9.17 0.50
C GLN A 75 -6.40 7.83 0.36
N VAL A 76 -6.06 7.48 -0.88
CA VAL A 76 -5.44 6.19 -1.23
C VAL A 76 -4.11 6.01 -0.50
N ALA A 77 -3.93 4.89 0.19
CA ALA A 77 -2.63 4.46 0.71
C ALA A 77 -1.95 3.55 -0.32
N TYR A 78 -2.61 2.44 -0.68
CA TYR A 78 -2.13 1.47 -1.67
C TYR A 78 -3.29 0.69 -2.28
N VAL A 79 -3.00 -0.05 -3.35
CA VAL A 79 -3.86 -1.07 -3.95
C VAL A 79 -3.36 -2.43 -3.51
N ALA A 80 -4.30 -3.31 -3.22
CA ALA A 80 -4.02 -4.62 -2.68
C ALA A 80 -4.88 -5.70 -3.33
N PRO A 81 -4.39 -6.95 -3.34
CA PRO A 81 -5.24 -8.08 -3.67
C PRO A 81 -6.43 -8.13 -2.68
N TYR A 82 -7.62 -8.45 -3.17
CA TYR A 82 -8.85 -8.37 -2.38
C TYR A 82 -8.74 -9.21 -1.09
N GLY A 83 -9.12 -8.63 0.04
CA GLY A 83 -9.06 -9.29 1.35
C GLY A 83 -7.68 -9.35 1.99
N HIS A 84 -6.64 -8.81 1.34
CA HIS A 84 -5.27 -8.80 1.86
C HIS A 84 -4.85 -7.40 2.32
N TYR A 85 -4.06 -7.40 3.38
CA TYR A 85 -3.41 -6.21 3.93
C TYR A 85 -1.94 -6.51 4.21
N VAL A 86 -1.11 -5.47 4.16
CA VAL A 86 0.32 -5.56 4.53
C VAL A 86 0.56 -5.00 5.91
N GLU A 87 1.37 -5.72 6.67
CA GLU A 87 1.92 -5.29 7.95
C GLU A 87 3.39 -5.70 8.09
N GLY A 88 4.10 -4.97 8.95
CA GLY A 88 5.46 -5.30 9.34
C GLY A 88 5.51 -6.65 10.04
N LYS A 89 6.38 -7.54 9.55
CA LYS A 89 6.44 -8.95 9.98
C LYS A 89 6.78 -9.11 11.47
N GLU A 90 7.56 -8.20 12.03
CA GLU A 90 8.05 -8.28 13.41
C GLU A 90 7.31 -7.36 14.38
N ASP A 91 6.76 -6.24 13.88
CA ASP A 91 6.17 -5.18 14.71
C ASP A 91 4.67 -4.96 14.46
N ALA A 92 4.08 -5.68 13.50
CA ALA A 92 2.68 -5.58 13.09
C ALA A 92 2.25 -4.14 12.71
N ILE A 93 3.18 -3.27 12.30
CA ILE A 93 2.84 -1.92 11.83
C ILE A 93 2.08 -2.03 10.50
N PRO A 94 0.85 -1.50 10.38
CA PRO A 94 0.13 -1.56 9.11
C PRO A 94 0.73 -0.62 8.06
N LEU A 95 0.89 -1.10 6.83
CA LEU A 95 1.49 -0.32 5.73
C LEU A 95 0.77 1.02 5.48
N HIS A 96 -0.56 1.05 5.61
CA HIS A 96 -1.34 2.28 5.37
C HIS A 96 -1.06 3.36 6.43
N GLN A 97 -0.85 2.95 7.68
CA GLN A 97 -0.46 3.86 8.76
C GLN A 97 0.95 4.39 8.54
N TRP A 98 1.89 3.51 8.17
CA TRP A 98 3.26 3.91 7.87
C TRP A 98 3.32 4.98 6.77
N ILE A 99 2.59 4.74 5.67
CA ILE A 99 2.44 5.69 4.56
C ILE A 99 1.84 7.02 5.05
N LEU A 100 0.74 6.97 5.82
CA LEU A 100 0.08 8.17 6.34
C LEU A 100 1.03 9.01 7.21
N GLU A 101 1.77 8.37 8.11
CA GLU A 101 2.73 9.05 8.98
C GLU A 101 3.88 9.67 8.20
N GLY A 102 4.44 8.94 7.22
CA GLY A 102 5.49 9.47 6.35
C GLY A 102 5.02 10.70 5.57
N ARG A 103 3.81 10.67 4.99
CA ARG A 103 3.22 11.82 4.29
C ARG A 103 3.07 13.03 5.21
N ARG A 104 2.66 12.81 6.47
CA ARG A 104 2.53 13.88 7.49
C ARG A 104 3.88 14.48 7.86
N LYS A 105 4.92 13.66 8.02
CA LYS A 105 6.29 14.10 8.32
C LYS A 105 6.87 14.93 7.17
N ASN A 106 6.72 14.45 5.93
CA ASN A 106 7.20 15.17 4.74
C ASN A 106 6.53 16.55 4.57
N LYS A 107 5.21 16.66 4.85
CA LYS A 107 4.52 17.96 4.84
C LYS A 107 5.02 18.95 5.90
N LYS A 108 5.45 18.46 7.07
CA LYS A 108 5.96 19.31 8.16
C LYS A 108 7.40 19.78 7.94
N GLY A 109 8.20 19.00 7.21
CA GLY A 109 9.59 19.38 6.88
C GLY A 109 9.73 20.42 5.77
N MET A 110 8.61 20.83 5.15
CA MET A 110 8.57 21.90 4.12
C MET A 110 8.24 23.29 4.69
N HIS A 111 8.23 23.45 6.02
CA HIS A 111 7.95 24.71 6.71
C HIS A 111 9.17 25.24 7.48
#